data_AF-A0A7Z8QHB5-F1
#
_entry.id   AF-A0A7Z8QHB5-F1
#
_cell.length_a   1.000
_cell.length_b   1.000
_cell.length_c   1.000
_cell.angle_alpha   90.00
_cell.angle_beta   90.00
_cell.angle_gamma   90.00
#
_symmetry.space_group_name_H-M   'P 1'
#
loop_
_entity.id
_entity.type
_entity.pdbx_description
1 polymer ?
#
loop_
_entity_poly.entity_id
_entity_poly.type
_entity_poly.pdbx_seq_one_letter_code
_entity_poly.pdbx_strand_id
1 'polypeptide(L)' 'MAQFDVYKNSNKNTHGAYPYIVDIQSPLISELATRIVIPLGNISHSLKIMETELSE' A
#
# COMPACT_ATOMS: atom_id res chain seq x y z
N MET A 1 -7.70 -13.38 3.70
CA MET A 1 -6.78 -12.33 4.18
C MET A 1 -7.44 -11.72 5.40
N ALA A 2 -6.75 -11.64 6.53
CA ALA A 2 -7.31 -11.04 7.73
C ALA A 2 -7.09 -9.53 7.73
N GLN A 3 -7.97 -8.81 8.42
CA GLN A 3 -7.81 -7.37 8.63
C GLN A 3 -6.48 -7.10 9.35
N PHE A 4 -5.78 -6.07 8.88
CA PHE A 4 -4.46 -5.59 9.32
C PHE A 4 -3.26 -6.47 8.95
N ASP A 5 -3.46 -7.53 8.18
CA ASP A 5 -2.35 -8.29 7.61
C ASP A 5 -1.69 -7.56 6.44
N VAL A 6 -0.38 -7.81 6.28
CA VAL A 6 0.43 -7.27 5.18
C VAL A 6 0.69 -8.34 4.13
N TYR A 7 0.57 -7.96 2.87
CA TYR A 7 0.73 -8.84 1.72
C TYR A 7 1.61 -8.22 0.64
N LYS A 8 2.26 -9.07 -0.16
CA LYS A 8 3.01 -8.62 -1.33
C LYS A 8 2.05 -8.14 -2.41
N ASN A 9 2.38 -7.02 -3.04
CA ASN A 9 1.61 -6.50 -4.16
C ASN A 9 1.88 -7.34 -5.43
N SER A 10 0.90 -8.12 -5.90
CA SER A 10 1.04 -8.94 -7.11
C SER A 10 0.99 -8.13 -8.41
N ASN A 11 0.65 -6.84 -8.37
CA ASN A 11 0.56 -6.00 -9.55
C ASN A 11 1.96 -5.58 -10.02
N LYS A 12 2.42 -6.18 -11.13
CA LYS A 12 3.74 -5.92 -11.71
C LYS A 12 4.00 -4.45 -12.07
N ASN A 13 2.95 -3.69 -12.40
CA ASN A 13 3.08 -2.30 -12.80
C ASN A 13 3.34 -1.38 -11.60
N THR A 14 2.78 -1.71 -10.43
CA THR A 14 2.86 -0.86 -9.23
C THR A 14 3.74 -1.44 -8.14
N HIS A 15 4.16 -2.71 -8.24
CA HIS A 15 5.00 -3.40 -7.25
C HIS A 15 6.33 -2.69 -6.99
N GLY A 16 6.91 -2.02 -8.00
CA GLY A 16 8.15 -1.24 -7.83
C GLY A 16 7.98 -0.03 -6.92
N ALA A 17 6.84 0.67 -6.99
CA ALA A 17 6.53 1.83 -6.16
C ALA A 17 5.93 1.41 -4.80
N TYR A 18 5.08 0.39 -4.81
CA TYR A 18 4.33 -0.11 -3.66
C TYR A 18 4.50 -1.64 -3.54
N PRO A 19 5.59 -2.12 -2.91
CA PRO A 19 5.88 -3.55 -2.82
C PRO A 19 4.92 -4.32 -1.92
N TYR A 20 4.30 -3.64 -0.95
CA TYR A 20 3.38 -4.27 0.01
C TYR A 20 2.04 -3.52 0.08
N ILE A 21 1.01 -4.23 0.52
CA ILE A 21 -0.34 -3.71 0.77
C ILE A 21 -0.84 -4.22 2.12
N VAL A 22 -1.59 -3.40 2.84
CA VAL A 22 -2.24 -3.77 4.12
C VAL A 22 -3.73 -3.92 3.88
N ASP A 23 -4.31 -5.05 4.28
CA ASP A 23 -5.75 -5.24 4.28
C ASP A 23 -6.37 -4.43 5.44
N ILE A 24 -7.29 -3.52 5.17
CA ILE A 24 -8.01 -2.77 6.22
C ILE A 24 -9.50 -3.12 6.25
N GLN A 25 -9.93 -4.05 5.41
CA GLN A 25 -11.34 -4.40 5.25
C GLN A 25 -11.88 -5.03 6.53
N SER A 26 -13.03 -4.52 6.97
CA SER A 26 -13.76 -5.12 8.08
C SER A 26 -14.17 -6.57 7.74
N PRO A 27 -14.01 -7.53 8.66
CA PRO A 27 -14.50 -8.90 8.48
C PRO A 27 -16.01 -8.97 8.16
N LEU A 28 -16.79 -7.95 8.58
CA LEU A 28 -18.24 -7.85 8.31
C LEU A 28 -18.58 -7.85 6.82
N ILE A 29 -17.66 -7.43 5.96
CA ILE A 29 -17.83 -7.41 4.50
C ILE A 29 -16.79 -8.32 3.82
N SER A 30 -16.33 -9.36 4.51
CA SER A 30 -15.29 -10.27 4.00
C SER A 30 -15.70 -11.11 2.79
N GLU A 31 -17.00 -11.19 2.47
CA GLU A 31 -17.55 -11.93 1.33
C GLU A 31 -17.38 -11.22 -0.01
N LEU A 32 -17.03 -9.93 0.00
CA LEU A 32 -16.79 -9.17 -1.24
C LEU A 32 -15.57 -9.74 -1.99
N ALA A 33 -15.70 -9.82 -3.32
CA ALA A 33 -14.61 -10.25 -4.21
C ALA A 33 -13.44 -9.26 -4.26
N THR A 34 -13.67 -8.02 -3.82
CA THR A 34 -12.67 -6.95 -3.74
C THR A 34 -12.29 -6.67 -2.29
N ARG A 35 -11.10 -6.07 -2.10
CA ARG A 35 -10.56 -5.71 -0.79
C ARG A 35 -10.21 -4.22 -0.74
N ILE A 36 -10.53 -3.57 0.38
CA ILE A 36 -10.04 -2.23 0.69
C ILE A 36 -8.63 -2.36 1.29
N VAL A 37 -7.63 -1.72 0.67
CA VAL A 37 -6.22 -1.86 1.07
C VAL A 37 -5.50 -0.51 1.10
N ILE A 38 -4.44 -0.42 1.91
CA ILE A 38 -3.50 0.71 1.93
C ILE A 38 -2.16 0.25 1.32
N PRO A 39 -1.65 0.87 0.25
CA PRO A 39 -0.34 0.54 -0.31
C PRO A 39 0.80 1.09 0.56
N LEU A 40 1.82 0.27 0.79
CA LEU A 40 3.04 0.64 1.49
C LEU A 40 4.15 0.92 0.47
N GLY A 41 4.57 2.20 0.40
CA GLY A 41 5.70 2.64 -0.41
C GLY A 41 7.03 2.51 0.32
N ASN A 42 8.13 2.52 -0.43
CA ASN A 42 9.46 2.57 0.17
C ASN A 42 9.73 3.97 0.76
N ILE A 43 10.19 4.03 2.01
CA ILE A 43 10.55 5.28 2.71
C ILE A 43 11.56 6.10 1.89
N SER A 44 12.51 5.45 1.22
CA SER A 44 13.50 6.12 0.36
C SER A 44 12.89 6.90 -0.80
N HIS A 45 11.72 6.50 -1.31
CA HIS A 45 11.00 7.27 -2.33
C HIS A 45 10.22 8.45 -1.73
N SER A 46 9.74 8.32 -0.48
CA SER A 46 9.04 9.40 0.21
C SER A 46 9.97 10.55 0.64
N LEU A 47 11.21 10.23 1.01
CA LEU A 47 12.20 11.25 1.43
C LEU A 47 12.58 12.19 0.28
N LYS A 48 12.63 11.68 -0.96
CA LYS A 48 12.93 12.48 -2.15
C LYS A 48 11.87 13.54 -2.45
N ILE A 49 10.61 13.28 -2.07
CA ILE A 49 9.50 14.23 -2.25
C ILE A 49 9.62 15.37 -1.22
N MET A 50 9.96 15.05 0.03
CA MET A 50 10.12 16.05 1.10
C MET A 50 11.34 16.98 0.88
N GLU A 51 12.43 16.50 0.29
CA GLU A 51 13.58 17.35 -0.09
C GLU A 51 13.25 18.32 -1.24
N THR A 52 12.31 17.95 -2.12
CA THR A 52 11.92 18.79 -3.25
C THR A 52 11.01 19.93 -2.80
N GLU A 53 10.12 19.70 -1.83
CA GLU A 53 9.20 20.74 -1.30
C GLU A 53 9.88 21.77 -0.37
N LEU A 54 11.10 21.51 0.09
CA LEU A 54 11.91 22.46 0.88
C LEU A 54 12.81 23.35 -0.01
N SER A 55 12.80 23.12 -1.33
CA SER A 55 13.63 23.82 -2.32
C SER A 55 12.85 24.75 -3.24
N GLU A 56 11.52 24.87 -3.05
CA GLU A 56 10.63 25.81 -3.74
C GLU A 56 10.16 26.95 -2.82
#